data_AF-A0A1Q7I0W2-F1
#
_entry.id   AF-A0A1Q7I0W2-F1
#
_cell.length_a   1.000
_cell.length_b   1.000
_cell.length_c   1.000
_cell.angle_alpha   90.00
_cell.angle_beta   90.00
_cell.angle_gamma   90.00
#
_symmetry.space_group_name_H-M   'P 1'
#
loop_
_entity.id
_entity.type
_entity.pdbx_description
1 polymer ?
#
loop_
_entity_poly.entity_id
_entity_poly.type
_entity_poly.pdbx_seq_one_letter_code
_entity_poly.pdbx_strand_id
1 'polypeptide(L)'
;MQRAKREAEAGDHDAALIFAEQALINAADALLSRDGYSATSHMARFSYPQLPGVYADERHLIDRIRSARNAAQYEAAGSVPQALAAAATKLAARAIEEMRRLLA
;
A
#
# COMPACT_ATOMS: atom_id res chain seq x y z
N MET A 1 3.38 -3.46 8.02
CA MET A 1 3.37 -4.87 7.58
C MET A 1 2.93 -5.87 8.64
N GLN A 2 3.52 -5.89 9.84
CA GLN A 2 3.10 -6.89 10.86
C GLN A 2 1.61 -6.81 11.22
N ARG A 3 1.04 -5.60 11.24
CA ARG A 3 -0.39 -5.40 11.50
C ARG A 3 -1.28 -5.94 10.37
N ALA A 4 -1.00 -5.59 9.11
CA ALA A 4 -1.74 -6.11 7.95
C ALA A 4 -1.82 -7.65 7.92
N LYS A 5 -0.71 -8.33 8.23
CA LYS A 5 -0.67 -9.80 8.31
C LYS A 5 -1.57 -10.36 9.42
N ARG A 6 -1.50 -9.78 10.61
CA ARG A 6 -2.33 -10.21 11.75
C ARG A 6 -3.82 -10.07 11.47
N GLU A 7 -4.25 -8.96 10.87
CA GLU A 7 -5.66 -8.78 10.54
C GLU A 7 -6.14 -9.78 9.47
N ALA A 8 -5.28 -10.08 8.49
CA ALA A 8 -5.58 -11.10 7.47
C ALA A 8 -5.74 -12.51 8.09
N GLU A 9 -4.88 -12.86 9.06
CA GLU A 9 -4.97 -14.10 9.84
C GLU A 9 -6.21 -14.15 10.73
N ALA A 10 -6.64 -13.00 11.24
CA ALA A 10 -7.87 -12.85 12.04
C ALA A 10 -9.16 -12.82 11.21
N GLY A 11 -9.07 -12.80 9.87
CA GLY A 11 -10.21 -12.74 8.96
C GLY A 11 -10.73 -11.33 8.68
N ASP A 12 -10.10 -10.29 9.23
CA ASP A 12 -10.46 -8.89 8.96
C ASP A 12 -9.72 -8.39 7.71
N HIS A 13 -10.33 -8.67 6.55
CA HIS A 13 -9.76 -8.36 5.25
C HIS A 13 -9.77 -6.87 4.91
N ASP A 14 -10.74 -6.13 5.45
CA ASP A 14 -10.82 -4.68 5.31
C ASP A 14 -9.63 -4.03 6.04
N ALA A 15 -9.43 -4.38 7.31
CA ALA A 15 -8.30 -3.86 8.09
C ALA A 15 -6.96 -4.30 7.51
N ALA A 16 -6.84 -5.55 7.04
CA ALA A 16 -5.64 -6.03 6.36
C ALA A 16 -5.29 -5.18 5.13
N LEU A 17 -6.28 -4.89 4.28
CA LEU A 17 -6.10 -4.05 3.09
C LEU A 17 -5.74 -2.61 3.46
N ILE A 18 -6.41 -2.01 4.46
CA ILE A 18 -6.11 -0.65 4.96
C ILE A 18 -4.65 -0.56 5.43
N PHE A 19 -4.20 -1.52 6.24
CA PHE A 19 -2.83 -1.51 6.74
C PHE A 19 -1.79 -1.82 5.65
N ALA A 20 -2.16 -2.57 4.62
CA ALA A 20 -1.31 -2.80 3.45
C ALA A 20 -1.14 -1.52 2.61
N GLU A 21 -2.23 -0.80 2.33
CA GLU A 21 -2.18 0.48 1.63
C GLU A 21 -1.34 1.52 2.40
N GLN A 22 -1.57 1.64 3.71
CA GLN A 22 -0.80 2.57 4.55
C GLN A 22 0.70 2.24 4.52
N ALA A 23 1.05 0.96 4.46
CA ALA A 23 2.44 0.53 4.34
C ALA A 23 3.07 0.94 3.00
N LEU A 24 2.32 0.85 1.89
CA LEU A 24 2.77 1.32 0.58
C LEU A 24 3.00 2.84 0.56
N ILE A 25 2.08 3.59 1.16
CA ILE A 25 2.15 5.05 1.27
C ILE A 25 3.38 5.45 2.08
N ASN A 26 3.53 4.90 3.28
CA ASN A 26 4.64 5.26 4.18
C ASN A 26 6.01 4.91 3.58
N ALA A 27 6.11 3.80 2.85
CA ALA A 27 7.36 3.44 2.17
C ALA A 27 7.71 4.46 1.08
N ALA A 28 6.74 4.89 0.28
CA ALA A 28 6.94 5.94 -0.71
C ALA A 28 7.30 7.28 -0.05
N ASP A 29 6.57 7.69 1.00
CA ASP A 29 6.83 8.93 1.72
C ASP A 29 8.22 8.95 2.38
N ALA A 30 8.74 7.81 2.83
CA ALA A 30 10.11 7.71 3.35
C ALA A 30 11.15 8.07 2.28
N LEU A 31 10.95 7.62 1.04
CA LEU A 31 11.83 7.97 -0.08
C LEU A 31 11.72 9.44 -0.45
N LEU A 32 10.48 9.93 -0.61
CA LEU A 32 10.25 11.35 -0.90
C LEU A 32 10.91 12.23 0.16
N SER A 33 10.74 11.88 1.45
CA SER A 33 11.30 12.64 2.57
C SER A 33 12.82 12.62 2.58
N ARG A 34 13.46 11.48 2.26
CA ARG A 34 14.92 11.39 2.08
C ARG A 34 15.41 12.40 1.04
N ASP A 35 14.65 12.53 -0.04
CA ASP A 35 15.00 13.36 -1.19
C ASP A 35 14.50 14.82 -1.05
N GLY A 36 13.96 15.20 0.12
CA GLY A 36 13.52 16.57 0.42
C GLY A 36 12.14 16.95 -0.12
N TYR A 37 11.35 15.96 -0.55
CA TYR A 37 10.02 16.14 -1.10
C TYR A 37 8.91 15.72 -0.13
N SER A 38 7.70 16.21 -0.37
CA SER A 38 6.47 15.72 0.26
C SER A 38 5.34 15.68 -0.77
N ALA A 39 4.37 14.77 -0.57
CA ALA A 39 3.22 14.64 -1.44
C ALA A 39 1.93 14.54 -0.62
N THR A 40 0.93 15.34 -0.99
CA THR A 40 -0.42 15.28 -0.39
C THR A 40 -1.38 14.40 -1.19
N SER A 41 -1.10 14.17 -2.48
CA SER A 41 -1.91 13.32 -3.34
C SER A 41 -1.24 11.97 -3.59
N HIS A 42 -2.05 10.90 -3.59
CA HIS A 42 -1.58 9.55 -3.95
C HIS A 42 -1.01 9.50 -5.36
N MET A 43 -1.60 10.26 -6.30
CA MET A 43 -1.07 10.34 -7.66
C MET A 43 0.31 10.96 -7.71
N ALA A 44 0.54 12.09 -7.04
CA ALA A 44 1.87 12.71 -7.00
C ALA A 44 2.88 11.78 -6.33
N ARG A 45 2.49 11.15 -5.21
CA ARG A 45 3.33 10.21 -4.46
C ARG A 45 3.79 9.05 -5.35
N PHE A 46 2.86 8.36 -6.01
CA PHE A 46 3.17 7.16 -6.81
C PHE A 46 3.67 7.45 -8.22
N SER A 47 3.78 8.72 -8.60
CA SER A 47 4.44 9.14 -9.85
C SER A 47 5.88 9.59 -9.62
N TYR A 48 6.42 9.47 -8.40
CA TYR A 48 7.79 9.87 -8.10
C TYR A 48 8.80 8.97 -8.84
N PRO A 49 9.67 9.52 -9.72
CA PRO A 49 10.49 8.71 -10.63
C PRO A 49 11.50 7.76 -9.97
N GLN A 50 11.91 8.06 -8.74
CA GLN A 50 12.89 7.23 -8.01
C GLN A 50 12.23 6.08 -7.23
N LEU A 51 10.90 5.98 -7.23
CA LEU A 51 10.23 4.85 -6.59
C LEU A 51 10.66 3.53 -7.25
N PRO A 52 10.77 2.44 -6.47
CA PRO A 52 11.04 1.13 -7.02
C PRO A 52 10.00 0.74 -8.09
N GLY A 53 10.44 -0.03 -9.08
CA GLY A 53 9.64 -0.43 -10.25
C GLY A 53 8.30 -1.06 -9.88
N VAL A 54 8.23 -1.75 -8.74
CA VAL A 54 6.98 -2.32 -8.20
C VAL A 54 5.82 -1.33 -8.11
N TYR A 55 6.06 -0.04 -7.87
CA TYR A 55 4.99 0.98 -7.84
C TYR A 55 4.42 1.30 -9.22
N ALA A 56 5.25 1.22 -10.27
CA ALA A 56 4.84 1.43 -11.64
C ALA A 56 4.20 0.16 -12.22
N ASP A 57 4.86 -0.99 -12.02
CA ASP A 57 4.44 -2.29 -12.56
C ASP A 57 3.08 -2.73 -12.01
N GLU A 58 2.82 -2.45 -10.73
CA GLU A 58 1.62 -2.87 -10.02
C GLU A 58 0.60 -1.73 -9.87
N ARG A 59 0.71 -0.68 -10.71
CA ARG A 59 -0.13 0.53 -10.60
C ARG A 59 -1.63 0.21 -10.62
N HIS A 60 -2.04 -0.72 -11.48
CA HIS A 60 -3.43 -1.18 -11.58
C HIS A 60 -3.93 -1.78 -10.25
N LEU A 61 -3.09 -2.57 -9.56
CA LEU A 61 -3.42 -3.19 -8.28
C LEU A 61 -3.43 -2.13 -7.16
N ILE A 62 -2.50 -1.18 -7.16
CA ILE A 62 -2.48 -0.06 -6.22
C ILE A 62 -3.76 0.77 -6.33
N ASP A 63 -4.19 1.11 -7.54
CA ASP A 63 -5.41 1.88 -7.74
C ASP A 63 -6.65 1.08 -7.30
N ARG A 64 -6.68 -0.24 -7.53
CA ARG A 64 -7.76 -1.11 -7.01
C ARG A 64 -7.78 -1.19 -5.49
N ILE A 65 -6.62 -1.27 -4.83
CA ILE A 65 -6.49 -1.25 -3.36
C ILE A 65 -7.06 0.06 -2.82
N ARG A 66 -6.73 1.21 -3.43
CA ARG A 66 -7.23 2.52 -3.01
C ARG A 66 -8.75 2.61 -3.11
N SER A 67 -9.32 2.16 -4.22
CA SER A 67 -10.78 2.13 -4.39
C SER A 67 -11.45 1.25 -3.33
N ALA A 68 -10.90 0.05 -3.09
CA ALA A 68 -11.43 -0.86 -2.08
C ALA A 68 -11.30 -0.29 -0.66
N ARG A 69 -10.20 0.41 -0.35
CA ARG A 69 -10.04 1.07 0.95
C ARG A 69 -11.08 2.14 1.17
N ASN A 70 -11.32 2.99 0.17
CA ASN A 70 -12.34 4.04 0.27
C ASN A 70 -13.73 3.44 0.52
N ALA A 71 -14.08 2.35 -0.18
CA ALA A 71 -15.34 1.65 0.01
C ALA A 71 -15.44 1.03 1.43
N ALA A 72 -14.39 0.34 1.89
CA ALA A 72 -14.34 -0.24 3.23
C ALA A 72 -14.45 0.80 4.35
N GLN A 73 -13.87 2.00 4.14
CA GLN A 73 -13.83 3.05 5.15
C GLN A 73 -15.12 3.90 5.19
N TYR A 74 -15.80 4.11 4.06
CA TYR A 74 -16.88 5.09 3.96
C TYR A 74 -18.22 4.53 3.49
N GLU A 75 -18.24 3.39 2.79
CA GLU A 75 -19.45 2.89 2.12
C GLU A 75 -20.01 1.63 2.80
N ALA A 76 -19.20 0.59 2.95
CA ALA A 76 -19.61 -0.69 3.51
C ALA A 76 -18.43 -1.47 4.10
N ALA A 77 -18.45 -1.68 5.41
CA ALA A 77 -17.51 -2.56 6.10
C ALA A 77 -17.78 -4.04 5.72
N GLY A 78 -16.71 -4.84 5.67
CA GLY A 78 -16.71 -6.25 5.28
C GLY A 78 -16.77 -6.49 3.76
N SER A 79 -16.44 -5.48 2.95
CA SER A 79 -16.59 -5.54 1.49
C SER A 79 -15.33 -6.00 0.76
N VAL A 80 -14.17 -6.06 1.42
CA VAL A 80 -12.91 -6.45 0.79
C VAL A 80 -12.81 -7.98 0.64
N PRO A 81 -12.66 -8.51 -0.58
CA PRO A 81 -12.41 -9.93 -0.77
C PRO A 81 -11.05 -10.35 -0.18
N GLN A 82 -11.01 -11.52 0.46
CA GLN A 82 -9.77 -12.11 1.00
C GLN A 82 -8.60 -12.08 0.00
N ALA A 83 -8.88 -12.45 -1.26
CA ALA A 83 -7.86 -12.47 -2.32
C ALA A 83 -7.26 -11.08 -2.58
N LEU A 84 -8.06 -10.02 -2.49
CA LEU A 84 -7.58 -8.66 -2.66
C LEU A 84 -6.73 -8.20 -1.46
N ALA A 85 -7.18 -8.50 -0.24
CA ALA A 85 -6.39 -8.22 0.97
C ALA A 85 -5.04 -8.96 0.97
N ALA A 86 -5.01 -10.21 0.53
CA ALA A 86 -3.81 -11.00 0.39
C ALA A 86 -2.86 -10.42 -0.69
N ALA A 87 -3.39 -10.04 -1.86
CA ALA A 87 -2.62 -9.39 -2.91
C ALA A 87 -2.02 -8.06 -2.44
N ALA A 88 -2.81 -7.24 -1.74
CA ALA A 88 -2.36 -5.98 -1.16
C ALA A 88 -1.22 -6.18 -0.16
N THR A 89 -1.37 -7.16 0.74
CA THR A 89 -0.34 -7.49 1.75
C THR A 89 0.96 -7.97 1.10
N LYS A 90 0.86 -8.81 0.06
CA LYS A 90 2.04 -9.29 -0.69
C LYS A 90 2.74 -8.15 -1.43
N LEU A 91 1.97 -7.26 -2.05
CA LEU A 91 2.50 -6.09 -2.74
C LEU A 91 3.22 -5.14 -1.76
N ALA A 92 2.59 -4.83 -0.62
CA ALA A 92 3.18 -3.99 0.41
C ALA A 92 4.48 -4.57 0.98
N ALA A 93 4.55 -5.90 1.15
CA ALA A 93 5.77 -6.58 1.56
C ALA A 93 6.91 -6.38 0.54
N ARG A 94 6.64 -6.63 -0.75
CA ARG A 94 7.61 -6.46 -1.84
C ARG A 94 8.11 -5.02 -1.92
N ALA A 95 7.19 -4.05 -1.91
CA ALA A 95 7.53 -2.63 -1.96
C ALA A 95 8.41 -2.19 -0.79
N ILE A 96 8.14 -2.65 0.43
CA ILE A 96 8.98 -2.35 1.60
C ILE A 96 10.37 -2.97 1.46
N GLU A 97 10.46 -4.19 0.94
CA GLU A 97 11.74 -4.86 0.75
C GLU A 97 12.60 -4.11 -0.29
N GLU A 98 12.02 -3.74 -1.43
CA GLU A 98 12.71 -2.95 -2.44
C GLU A 98 13.11 -1.57 -1.89
N MET A 99 12.23 -0.92 -1.13
CA MET A 99 12.53 0.37 -0.51
C MET A 99 13.67 0.28 0.49
N ARG A 100 13.72 -0.78 1.31
CA ARG A 100 14.83 -1.03 2.24
C ARG A 100 16.17 -1.15 1.53
N ARG A 101 16.20 -1.76 0.35
CA ARG A 101 17.42 -1.88 -0.46
C ARG A 101 17.87 -0.52 -1.04
N LEU A 102 16.92 0.38 -1.34
CA LEU A 102 17.22 1.73 -1.83
C LEU A 102 17.64 2.72 -0.72
N LEU A 103 17.22 2.46 0.52
CA LEU A 103 17.47 3.33 1.68
C LEU A 103 18.65 2.87 2.55
N ALA A 104 19.17 1.66 2.32
CA ALA A 104 20.37 1.14 2.97
C ALA A 104 21.63 1.78 2.40
#